data_AF-A0A1C6X7N1-F1
#
_entry.id   AF-A0A1C6X7N1-F1
#
_cell.length_a   1.000
_cell.length_b   1.000
_cell.length_c   1.000
_cell.angle_alpha   90.00
_cell.angle_beta   90.00
_cell.angle_gamma   90.00
#
_symmetry.space_group_name_H-M   'P 1'
#
loop_
_entity.id
_entity.type
_entity.pdbx_description
1 polymer ?
#
loop_
_entity_poly.entity_id
_entity_poly.type
_entity_poly.pdbx_seq_one_letter_code
_entity_poly.pdbx_strand_id
1 'polypeptide(L)'
;MYRGNKIRVGTLNIFNKFCYNSTKNVLSSSFEYANNSNRRNLLYDNLLNNSLDIICLQEVDSFMINKINAKFQNLGFAFEFPSNYITPSANSNNCCIIYKKDFKLLSKKNFDLNESVQKHFAKYSSESQCEIQDAFLIELKKRQSLATMIILELSTSNTFIGICNCHIHWNPSYPDIKLFHTYLIIKEFYEFIENNFPDFPLIPLLLIGDFNSTPFLQSDKNLKDPSTLSGVYELITTGKLLTSHEHHPAVLRKNTKLKIYPDLIVDPFKSIFNDVNGREPLFTNKTKLFSGCIDYIFYKGLIPLSAQIVPNDIENIESLPTQTYPSDHALLIADIFVV
;
A
#
# COMPACT_ATOMS: atom_id res chain seq x y z
N MET A 1 -24.98 -23.03 -6.74
CA MET A 1 -23.75 -22.88 -5.93
C MET A 1 -22.75 -22.15 -6.79
N TYR A 2 -22.39 -20.92 -6.44
CA TYR A 2 -21.30 -20.22 -7.12
C TYR A 2 -20.00 -21.01 -6.85
N ARG A 3 -19.33 -21.49 -7.89
CA ARG A 3 -17.97 -22.01 -7.78
C ARG A 3 -17.09 -20.79 -7.60
N GLY A 4 -16.34 -20.71 -6.52
CA GLY A 4 -15.45 -19.60 -6.23
C GLY A 4 -14.47 -19.97 -5.13
N ASN A 5 -13.42 -19.16 -4.98
CA ASN A 5 -12.33 -19.43 -4.06
C ASN A 5 -12.46 -18.51 -2.84
N LYS A 6 -12.44 -19.09 -1.64
CA LYS A 6 -12.24 -18.31 -0.41
C LYS A 6 -10.74 -18.10 -0.23
N ILE A 7 -10.32 -16.85 -0.08
CA ILE A 7 -8.92 -16.46 0.12
C ILE A 7 -8.83 -15.61 1.38
N ARG A 8 -7.80 -15.84 2.19
CA ARG A 8 -7.41 -14.99 3.30
C ARG A 8 -6.18 -14.17 2.91
N VAL A 9 -6.32 -12.85 2.93
CA VAL A 9 -5.26 -11.90 2.57
C VAL A 9 -4.83 -11.12 3.80
N GLY A 10 -3.53 -10.90 3.98
CA GLY A 10 -2.99 -10.05 5.03
C GLY A 10 -2.05 -8.96 4.50
N THR A 11 -1.98 -7.81 5.17
CA THR A 11 -0.99 -6.77 4.89
C THR A 11 -0.34 -6.21 6.15
N LEU A 12 0.97 -5.95 6.08
CA LEU A 12 1.75 -5.40 7.19
C LEU A 12 2.97 -4.62 6.66
N ASN A 13 3.08 -3.35 7.06
CA ASN A 13 4.35 -2.63 6.99
C ASN A 13 5.25 -3.15 8.11
N ILE A 14 6.43 -3.68 7.78
CA ILE A 14 7.28 -4.40 8.75
C ILE A 14 8.40 -3.55 9.34
N PHE A 15 8.70 -2.35 8.85
CA PHE A 15 9.90 -1.64 9.32
C PHE A 15 9.62 -0.65 10.44
N ASN A 16 10.59 -0.48 11.34
CA ASN A 16 10.52 0.56 12.35
C ASN A 16 11.89 1.18 12.58
N LYS A 17 12.02 2.47 12.24
CA LYS A 17 13.21 3.32 12.43
C LYS A 17 13.19 4.15 13.72
N PHE A 18 12.06 4.20 14.43
CA PHE A 18 11.77 5.21 15.45
C PHE A 18 11.77 4.69 16.89
N CYS A 19 11.83 3.37 17.12
CA CYS A 19 11.85 2.79 18.46
C CYS A 19 13.21 2.19 18.88
N TYR A 20 14.31 2.96 18.75
CA TYR A 20 15.49 2.76 19.61
C TYR A 20 16.34 4.03 19.70
N ASN A 21 16.06 4.87 20.71
CA ASN A 21 16.96 5.97 21.06
C ASN A 21 16.98 6.15 22.58
N SER A 22 17.62 5.20 23.25
CA SER A 22 18.05 5.36 24.63
C SER A 22 19.45 4.78 24.80
N THR A 23 20.39 5.37 24.05
CA THR A 23 21.82 5.61 24.36
C THR A 23 22.58 5.70 23.03
N LYS A 24 23.24 6.84 22.80
CA LYS A 24 23.95 7.15 21.56
C LYS A 24 24.91 6.03 21.14
N ASN A 25 24.80 5.53 19.90
CA ASN A 25 25.82 5.67 18.84
C ASN A 25 25.52 4.73 17.67
N VAL A 26 25.05 5.35 16.58
CA VAL A 26 25.18 4.98 15.15
C VAL A 26 25.66 3.55 14.86
N LEU A 27 24.71 2.69 14.49
CA LEU A 27 24.89 1.66 13.46
C LEU A 27 23.61 1.66 12.60
N SER A 28 23.77 1.59 11.28
CA SER A 28 22.71 1.75 10.28
C SER A 28 21.43 0.98 10.58
N SER A 29 20.29 1.69 10.53
CA SER A 29 18.92 1.31 10.94
C SER A 29 18.31 0.04 10.33
N SER A 30 18.89 -0.55 9.28
CA SER A 30 18.47 -1.85 8.73
C SER A 30 19.03 -3.06 9.51
N PHE A 31 19.97 -2.83 10.43
CA PHE A 31 20.61 -3.90 11.20
C PHE A 31 19.69 -4.56 12.25
N GLU A 32 18.68 -3.86 12.78
CA GLU A 32 17.88 -4.37 13.89
C GLU A 32 16.90 -5.48 13.50
N TYR A 33 16.11 -5.35 12.41
CA TYR A 33 15.19 -6.43 12.00
C TYR A 33 15.97 -7.66 11.49
N ALA A 34 17.05 -7.38 10.75
CA ALA A 34 17.95 -8.38 10.18
C ALA A 34 18.65 -9.23 11.26
N ASN A 35 19.14 -8.62 12.34
CA ASN A 35 19.96 -9.32 13.34
C ASN A 35 19.25 -9.60 14.67
N ASN A 36 18.13 -8.95 14.98
CA ASN A 36 17.31 -9.29 16.14
C ASN A 36 16.44 -10.51 15.83
N SER A 37 16.97 -11.70 16.13
CA SER A 37 16.29 -12.98 15.91
C SER A 37 14.91 -13.03 16.57
N ASN A 38 14.74 -12.39 17.72
CA ASN A 38 13.47 -12.44 18.46
C ASN A 38 12.39 -11.66 17.71
N ARG A 39 12.67 -10.44 17.26
CA ARG A 39 11.69 -9.63 16.52
C ARG A 39 11.32 -10.25 15.17
N ARG A 40 12.31 -10.83 14.47
CA ARG A 40 12.05 -11.56 13.22
C ARG A 40 11.21 -12.81 13.44
N ASN A 41 11.45 -13.57 14.51
CA ASN A 41 10.63 -14.74 14.83
C ASN A 41 9.20 -14.31 15.17
N LEU A 42 9.01 -13.24 15.95
CA LEU A 42 7.69 -12.66 16.20
C LEU A 42 6.96 -12.25 14.92
N LEU A 43 7.67 -11.71 13.92
CA LEU A 43 7.06 -11.43 12.62
C LEU A 43 6.55 -12.71 11.97
N TYR A 44 7.40 -13.74 11.90
CA TYR A 44 7.02 -15.00 11.28
C TYR A 44 5.85 -15.65 12.00
N ASP A 45 5.85 -15.64 13.32
CA ASP A 45 4.76 -16.18 14.13
C ASP A 45 3.46 -15.39 13.88
N ASN A 46 3.53 -14.06 13.86
CA ASN A 46 2.37 -13.22 13.53
C ASN A 46 1.84 -13.48 12.11
N LEU A 47 2.70 -13.68 11.12
CA LEU A 47 2.24 -13.96 9.75
C LEU A 47 1.69 -15.38 9.59
N LEU A 48 2.36 -16.39 10.16
CA LEU A 48 2.03 -17.80 9.96
C LEU A 48 0.85 -18.28 10.81
N ASN A 49 0.67 -17.73 12.01
CA ASN A 49 -0.44 -18.12 12.90
C ASN A 49 -1.82 -17.68 12.36
N ASN A 50 -1.86 -16.80 11.37
CA ASN A 50 -3.10 -16.27 10.81
C ASN A 50 -3.64 -17.05 9.58
N SER A 51 -2.95 -18.12 9.16
CA SER A 51 -3.36 -18.97 8.02
C SER A 51 -3.60 -18.16 6.73
N LEU A 52 -2.74 -17.19 6.44
CA LEU A 52 -2.86 -16.32 5.27
C LEU A 52 -2.55 -17.08 3.98
N ASP A 53 -3.32 -16.83 2.93
CA ASP A 53 -3.08 -17.34 1.58
C ASP A 53 -2.20 -16.39 0.76
N ILE A 54 -2.36 -15.08 1.01
CA ILE A 54 -1.62 -13.99 0.36
C ILE A 54 -1.20 -12.99 1.44
N ILE A 55 0.05 -12.54 1.38
CA ILE A 55 0.64 -11.60 2.34
C ILE A 55 1.34 -10.48 1.58
N CYS A 56 0.87 -9.25 1.77
CA CYS A 56 1.48 -8.03 1.23
C CYS A 56 2.33 -7.37 2.30
N LEU A 57 3.63 -7.24 2.06
CA LEU A 57 4.57 -6.62 3.01
C LEU A 57 5.13 -5.32 2.44
N GLN A 58 5.21 -4.28 3.26
CA GLN A 58 5.88 -3.02 2.93
C GLN A 58 7.13 -2.85 3.79
N GLU A 59 8.06 -2.02 3.32
CA GLU A 59 9.36 -1.76 3.96
C GLU A 59 10.22 -3.01 4.19
N VAL A 60 10.21 -3.91 3.21
CA VAL A 60 11.08 -5.08 3.22
C VAL A 60 12.45 -4.72 2.67
N ASP A 61 13.47 -4.69 3.52
CA ASP A 61 14.85 -4.49 3.07
C ASP A 61 15.46 -5.73 2.37
N SER A 62 16.59 -5.52 1.68
CA SER A 62 17.26 -6.59 0.91
C SER A 62 17.75 -7.77 1.74
N PHE A 63 18.13 -7.55 3.01
CA PHE A 63 18.53 -8.64 3.90
C PHE A 63 17.32 -9.48 4.31
N MET A 64 16.23 -8.80 4.63
CA MET A 64 14.98 -9.42 5.04
C MET A 64 14.34 -10.21 3.90
N ILE A 65 14.45 -9.75 2.64
CA ILE A 65 14.05 -10.52 1.44
C ILE A 65 14.68 -11.92 1.46
N ASN A 66 16.01 -12.02 1.66
CA ASN A 66 16.69 -13.31 1.66
C ASN A 66 16.22 -14.23 2.79
N LYS A 67 15.94 -13.66 3.98
CA LYS A 67 15.46 -14.42 5.14
C LYS A 67 14.01 -14.88 4.99
N ILE A 68 13.13 -14.01 4.48
CA ILE A 68 11.73 -14.35 4.18
C ILE A 68 11.70 -15.44 3.11
N ASN A 69 12.46 -15.27 2.02
CA ASN A 69 12.49 -16.24 0.93
C ASN A 69 12.87 -17.64 1.44
N ALA A 70 13.96 -17.76 2.21
CA ALA A 70 14.39 -19.03 2.78
C ALA A 70 13.36 -19.65 3.75
N LYS A 71 12.64 -18.82 4.54
CA LYS A 71 11.64 -19.29 5.51
C LYS A 71 10.36 -19.78 4.82
N PHE A 72 9.82 -18.99 3.89
CA PHE A 72 8.51 -19.22 3.29
C PHE A 72 8.54 -20.23 2.14
N GLN A 73 9.66 -20.37 1.41
CA GLN A 73 9.78 -21.39 0.37
C GLN A 73 9.54 -22.82 0.87
N ASN A 74 10.02 -23.11 2.08
CA ASN A 74 9.85 -24.43 2.73
C ASN A 74 8.44 -24.65 3.29
N LEU A 75 7.63 -23.59 3.39
CA LEU A 75 6.28 -23.62 3.96
C LEU A 75 5.19 -23.64 2.89
N GLY A 76 5.55 -23.91 1.63
CA GLY A 76 4.57 -23.98 0.53
C GLY A 76 4.16 -22.62 -0.02
N PHE A 77 4.95 -21.57 0.20
CA PHE A 77 4.70 -20.23 -0.35
C PHE A 77 5.73 -19.84 -1.43
N ALA A 78 5.26 -19.11 -2.44
CA ALA A 78 6.08 -18.33 -3.36
C ALA A 78 6.23 -16.90 -2.84
N PHE A 79 7.28 -16.21 -3.30
CA PHE A 79 7.63 -14.89 -2.81
C PHE A 79 8.12 -13.98 -3.93
N GLU A 80 7.40 -12.89 -4.16
CA GLU A 80 7.68 -11.90 -5.19
C GLU A 80 8.18 -10.61 -4.58
N PHE A 81 9.32 -10.15 -5.09
CA PHE A 81 9.98 -8.91 -4.70
C PHE A 81 10.49 -8.17 -5.95
N PRO A 82 10.74 -6.85 -5.90
CA PRO A 82 11.17 -6.08 -7.07
C PRO A 82 12.49 -6.59 -7.68
N SER A 83 12.59 -6.65 -9.00
CA SER A 83 13.76 -7.22 -9.70
C SER A 83 15.05 -6.42 -9.49
N ASN A 84 14.93 -5.12 -9.17
CA ASN A 84 16.07 -4.22 -8.99
C ASN A 84 16.68 -4.25 -7.57
N TYR A 85 16.33 -5.25 -6.74
CA TYR A 85 16.85 -5.41 -5.37
C TYR A 85 18.38 -5.63 -5.30
N ILE A 86 19.05 -5.87 -6.44
CA ILE A 86 20.47 -6.23 -6.56
C ILE A 86 21.41 -5.03 -6.33
N THR A 87 20.90 -3.80 -6.17
CA THR A 87 21.72 -2.72 -5.57
C THR A 87 21.52 -2.74 -4.05
N PRO A 88 22.49 -3.28 -3.27
CA PRO A 88 22.36 -3.37 -1.83
C PRO A 88 22.66 -2.00 -1.23
N SER A 89 21.80 -1.03 -1.49
CA SER A 89 21.74 0.13 -0.62
C SER A 89 21.01 -0.33 0.63
N ALA A 90 21.60 -0.13 1.80
CA ALA A 90 20.99 -0.46 3.10
C ALA A 90 19.66 0.29 3.38
N ASN A 91 19.20 1.11 2.42
CA ASN A 91 18.02 1.96 2.47
C ASN A 91 16.95 1.59 1.42
N SER A 92 17.10 0.50 0.65
CA SER A 92 16.08 0.08 -0.31
C SER A 92 14.95 -0.69 0.39
N ASN A 93 13.91 0.02 0.77
CA ASN A 93 12.63 -0.55 1.19
C ASN A 93 11.89 -1.09 -0.04
N ASN A 94 11.19 -2.23 0.10
CA ASN A 94 10.46 -2.85 -1.00
C ASN A 94 9.02 -3.21 -0.59
N CYS A 95 8.14 -3.25 -1.59
CA CYS A 95 6.82 -3.88 -1.47
C CYS A 95 6.93 -5.32 -2.00
N CYS A 96 6.64 -6.30 -1.17
CA CYS A 96 6.76 -7.71 -1.54
C CYS A 96 5.42 -8.43 -1.35
N ILE A 97 5.22 -9.51 -2.11
CA ILE A 97 3.99 -10.30 -2.05
C ILE A 97 4.36 -11.77 -1.87
N ILE A 98 3.88 -12.38 -0.80
CA ILE A 98 3.98 -13.82 -0.53
C ILE A 98 2.62 -14.44 -0.85
N TYR A 99 2.59 -15.60 -1.50
CA TYR A 99 1.33 -16.30 -1.78
C TYR A 99 1.54 -17.82 -1.82
N LYS A 100 0.49 -18.61 -1.59
CA LYS A 100 0.60 -20.08 -1.62
C LYS A 100 1.02 -20.58 -3.01
N LYS A 101 1.87 -21.62 -3.04
CA LYS A 101 2.43 -22.21 -4.28
C LYS A 101 1.39 -22.91 -5.17
N ASP A 102 0.18 -23.16 -4.68
CA ASP A 102 -0.91 -23.68 -5.51
C ASP A 102 -1.53 -22.58 -6.39
N PHE A 103 -1.23 -21.31 -6.15
CA PHE A 103 -1.53 -20.22 -7.07
C PHE A 103 -0.40 -20.06 -8.09
N LYS A 104 -0.79 -19.84 -9.34
CA LYS A 104 0.16 -19.67 -10.44
C LYS A 104 0.30 -18.19 -10.77
N LEU A 105 1.54 -17.70 -10.72
CA LEU A 105 1.88 -16.36 -11.20
C LEU A 105 1.76 -16.31 -12.72
N LEU A 106 0.93 -15.41 -13.22
CA LEU A 106 0.75 -15.18 -14.65
C LEU A 106 1.56 -13.99 -15.14
N SER A 107 1.60 -12.92 -14.36
CA SER A 107 2.31 -11.70 -14.72
C SER A 107 2.72 -10.91 -13.48
N LYS A 108 3.74 -10.07 -13.64
CA LYS A 108 4.30 -9.21 -12.60
C LYS A 108 4.81 -7.91 -13.20
N LYS A 109 4.55 -6.80 -12.52
CA LYS A 109 5.05 -5.47 -12.85
C LYS A 109 5.44 -4.72 -11.58
N ASN A 110 6.59 -4.03 -11.61
CA ASN A 110 6.94 -3.07 -10.57
C ASN A 110 6.60 -1.68 -11.07
N PHE A 111 6.06 -0.82 -10.21
CA PHE A 111 5.74 0.56 -10.56
C PHE A 111 7.02 1.38 -10.74
N ASP A 112 7.13 2.04 -11.89
CA ASP A 112 8.16 3.03 -12.17
C ASP A 112 7.51 4.42 -12.22
N LEU A 113 7.80 5.23 -11.20
CA LEU A 113 7.26 6.58 -11.09
C LEU A 113 7.71 7.47 -12.25
N ASN A 114 8.96 7.36 -12.70
CA ASN A 114 9.48 8.24 -13.74
C ASN A 114 8.83 7.92 -15.09
N GLU A 115 8.70 6.64 -15.41
CA GLU A 115 7.99 6.16 -16.60
C GLU A 115 6.53 6.63 -16.55
N SER A 116 5.84 6.43 -15.43
CA SER A 116 4.42 6.78 -15.30
C SER A 116 4.18 8.29 -15.36
N VAL A 117 5.04 9.10 -14.74
CA VAL A 117 4.97 10.58 -14.86
C VAL A 117 5.23 11.01 -16.32
N GLN A 118 6.18 10.39 -17.00
CA GLN A 118 6.43 10.69 -18.42
C GLN A 118 5.21 10.34 -19.27
N LYS A 119 4.62 9.16 -19.07
CA LYS A 119 3.47 8.68 -19.82
C LYS A 119 2.23 9.56 -19.64
N HIS A 120 1.90 9.91 -18.40
CA HIS A 120 0.63 10.59 -18.08
C HIS A 120 0.75 12.11 -18.00
N PHE A 121 1.94 12.65 -17.76
CA PHE A 121 2.13 14.08 -17.49
C PHE A 121 3.16 14.80 -18.40
N ALA A 122 3.80 14.14 -19.38
CA ALA A 122 4.78 14.80 -20.25
C ALA A 122 4.24 16.04 -20.96
N LYS A 123 2.98 16.02 -21.41
CA LYS A 123 2.34 17.18 -22.08
C LYS A 123 2.38 18.46 -21.23
N TYR A 124 2.31 18.33 -19.90
CA TYR A 124 2.34 19.49 -18.99
C TYR A 124 3.77 20.05 -18.79
N SER A 125 4.82 19.28 -19.10
CA SER A 125 6.20 19.79 -19.12
C SER A 125 6.57 20.47 -20.45
N SER A 126 6.07 19.96 -21.58
CA SER A 126 6.47 20.47 -22.90
C SER A 126 5.64 21.67 -23.37
N GLU A 127 4.36 21.75 -22.98
CA GLU A 127 3.45 22.79 -23.47
C GLU A 127 3.47 24.07 -22.62
N SER A 128 4.04 24.03 -21.42
CA SER A 128 3.84 25.11 -20.45
C SER A 128 4.86 26.23 -20.48
N GLN A 129 6.09 25.96 -20.94
CA GLN A 129 7.25 26.88 -20.80
C GLN A 129 7.33 27.53 -19.40
N CYS A 130 6.86 26.83 -18.35
CA CYS A 130 6.61 27.42 -17.04
C CYS A 130 7.35 26.67 -15.93
N GLU A 131 8.38 27.34 -15.39
CA GLU A 131 9.25 26.81 -14.33
C GLU A 131 8.51 26.27 -13.11
N ILE A 132 7.32 26.83 -12.79
CA ILE A 132 6.53 26.42 -11.62
C ILE A 132 5.86 25.05 -11.83
N GLN A 133 5.42 24.75 -13.05
CA GLN A 133 4.79 23.47 -13.38
C GLN A 133 5.85 22.38 -13.44
N ASP A 134 6.99 22.70 -14.06
CA ASP A 134 8.16 21.83 -14.06
C ASP A 134 8.64 21.55 -12.63
N ALA A 135 8.60 22.54 -11.73
CA ALA A 135 8.96 22.35 -10.33
C ALA A 135 8.07 21.31 -9.62
N PHE A 136 6.75 21.30 -9.89
CA PHE A 136 5.87 20.28 -9.32
C PHE A 136 6.21 18.87 -9.83
N LEU A 137 6.42 18.70 -11.14
CA LEU A 137 6.81 17.41 -11.72
C LEU A 137 8.19 16.94 -11.23
N ILE A 138 9.12 17.87 -11.04
CA ILE A 138 10.43 17.59 -10.45
C ILE A 138 10.27 17.12 -9.00
N GLU A 139 9.42 17.76 -8.20
CA GLU A 139 9.14 17.33 -6.82
C GLU A 139 8.46 15.97 -6.75
N LEU A 140 7.53 15.70 -7.67
CA LEU A 140 6.87 14.41 -7.84
C LEU A 140 7.93 13.32 -8.05
N LYS A 141 8.80 13.49 -9.06
CA LYS A 141 9.87 12.53 -9.40
C LYS A 141 10.97 12.41 -8.33
N LYS A 142 11.21 13.46 -7.52
CA LYS A 142 12.20 13.43 -6.42
C LYS A 142 11.74 12.59 -5.23
N ARG A 143 10.44 12.34 -5.11
CA ARG A 143 9.84 11.58 -4.01
C ARG A 143 9.58 10.15 -4.48
N GLN A 144 9.68 9.21 -3.57
CA GLN A 144 9.53 7.79 -3.92
C GLN A 144 8.24 7.23 -3.35
N SER A 145 7.56 6.46 -4.19
CA SER A 145 6.50 5.53 -3.83
C SER A 145 6.75 4.26 -4.60
N LEU A 146 6.39 3.14 -4.00
CA LEU A 146 6.69 1.82 -4.52
C LEU A 146 5.37 1.07 -4.70
N ALA A 147 5.30 0.27 -5.76
CA ALA A 147 4.25 -0.72 -5.86
C ALA A 147 4.74 -1.96 -6.63
N THR A 148 4.27 -3.12 -6.19
CA THR A 148 4.46 -4.41 -6.86
C THR A 148 3.09 -4.93 -7.24
N MET A 149 2.90 -5.20 -8.53
CA MET A 149 1.65 -5.68 -9.12
C MET A 149 1.86 -7.10 -9.62
N ILE A 150 0.93 -7.99 -9.31
CA ILE A 150 0.92 -9.38 -9.82
C ILE A 150 -0.48 -9.78 -10.28
N ILE A 151 -0.53 -10.75 -11.17
CA ILE A 151 -1.77 -11.47 -11.51
C ILE A 151 -1.56 -12.94 -11.18
N LEU A 152 -2.47 -13.47 -10.36
CA LEU A 152 -2.48 -14.86 -9.96
C LEU A 152 -3.67 -15.59 -10.59
N GLU A 153 -3.44 -16.83 -11.01
CA GLU A 153 -4.46 -17.84 -11.23
C GLU A 153 -4.61 -18.66 -9.95
N LEU A 154 -5.82 -18.71 -9.39
CA LEU A 154 -6.13 -19.45 -8.17
C LEU A 154 -6.32 -20.94 -8.48
N SER A 155 -6.12 -21.79 -7.47
CA SER A 155 -6.11 -23.23 -7.64
C SER A 155 -7.45 -23.76 -8.21
N THR A 156 -7.37 -24.42 -9.36
CA THR A 156 -8.41 -25.28 -9.99
C THR A 156 -9.69 -24.64 -10.56
N SER A 157 -9.70 -23.36 -10.93
CA SER A 157 -10.98 -22.70 -11.30
C SER A 157 -10.97 -21.68 -12.45
N ASN A 158 -9.86 -21.47 -13.17
CA ASN A 158 -9.72 -20.33 -14.11
C ASN A 158 -10.13 -18.99 -13.47
N THR A 159 -10.01 -18.89 -12.13
CA THR A 159 -10.31 -17.69 -11.37
C THR A 159 -9.01 -16.90 -11.23
N PHE A 160 -9.03 -15.66 -11.69
CA PHE A 160 -7.88 -14.76 -11.66
C PHE A 160 -8.06 -13.69 -10.59
N ILE A 161 -6.95 -13.20 -10.06
CA ILE A 161 -6.96 -12.04 -9.17
C ILE A 161 -5.75 -11.15 -9.46
N GLY A 162 -6.01 -9.86 -9.63
CA GLY A 162 -4.98 -8.83 -9.72
C GLY A 162 -4.69 -8.26 -8.34
N ILE A 163 -3.41 -8.13 -7.98
CA ILE A 163 -3.00 -7.63 -6.66
C ILE A 163 -1.95 -6.55 -6.86
N CYS A 164 -2.20 -5.37 -6.31
CA CYS A 164 -1.25 -4.28 -6.21
C CYS A 164 -0.91 -4.04 -4.73
N ASN A 165 0.35 -4.27 -4.35
CA ASN A 165 0.87 -3.91 -3.04
C ASN A 165 1.70 -2.62 -3.15
N CYS A 166 1.33 -1.55 -2.45
CA CYS A 166 2.02 -0.27 -2.52
C CYS A 166 2.48 0.28 -1.15
N HIS A 167 3.48 1.15 -1.20
CA HIS A 167 3.90 2.01 -0.11
C HIS A 167 4.08 3.44 -0.65
N ILE A 168 3.14 4.30 -0.30
CA ILE A 168 3.06 5.69 -0.77
C ILE A 168 3.97 6.59 0.07
N HIS A 169 4.35 7.73 -0.50
CA HIS A 169 5.24 8.70 0.14
C HIS A 169 4.77 9.06 1.56
N TRP A 170 5.68 9.01 2.54
CA TRP A 170 5.32 9.12 3.95
C TRP A 170 5.01 10.55 4.41
N ASN A 171 5.68 11.56 3.86
CA ASN A 171 5.73 12.88 4.49
C ASN A 171 4.34 13.58 4.48
N PRO A 172 3.75 13.89 5.66
CA PRO A 172 2.42 14.48 5.77
C PRO A 172 2.30 15.87 5.15
N SER A 173 3.41 16.59 4.95
CA SER A 173 3.42 17.92 4.31
C SER A 173 3.21 17.88 2.80
N TYR A 174 3.14 16.69 2.18
CA TYR A 174 2.99 16.52 0.74
C TYR A 174 1.77 15.65 0.35
N PRO A 175 0.55 16.00 0.79
CA PRO A 175 -0.64 15.21 0.46
C PRO A 175 -0.98 15.25 -1.04
N ASP A 176 -0.61 16.31 -1.75
CA ASP A 176 -0.67 16.44 -3.21
C ASP A 176 0.24 15.43 -3.93
N ILE A 177 1.44 15.19 -3.42
CA ILE A 177 2.34 14.18 -3.95
C ILE A 177 1.80 12.78 -3.70
N LYS A 178 1.30 12.49 -2.49
CA LYS A 178 0.66 11.20 -2.17
C LYS A 178 -0.50 10.92 -3.13
N LEU A 179 -1.37 11.92 -3.31
CA LEU A 179 -2.50 11.88 -4.23
C LEU A 179 -2.08 11.54 -5.66
N PHE A 180 -1.11 12.25 -6.23
CA PHE A 180 -0.67 12.00 -7.61
C PHE A 180 0.07 10.66 -7.77
N HIS A 181 0.84 10.23 -6.76
CA HIS A 181 1.44 8.90 -6.77
C HIS A 181 0.38 7.80 -6.72
N THR A 182 -0.64 7.94 -5.87
CA THR A 182 -1.78 7.01 -5.83
C THR A 182 -2.51 6.97 -7.17
N TYR A 183 -2.81 8.13 -7.77
CA TYR A 183 -3.43 8.22 -9.09
C TYR A 183 -2.64 7.44 -10.16
N LEU A 184 -1.32 7.66 -10.22
CA LEU A 184 -0.44 6.98 -11.17
C LEU A 184 -0.38 5.46 -10.92
N ILE A 185 -0.27 5.03 -9.66
CA ILE A 185 -0.27 3.60 -9.30
C ILE A 185 -1.57 2.93 -9.75
N ILE A 186 -2.72 3.56 -9.53
CA ILE A 186 -4.02 3.03 -9.95
C ILE A 186 -4.11 2.95 -11.48
N LYS A 187 -3.70 4.00 -12.19
CA LYS A 187 -3.66 4.01 -13.66
C LYS A 187 -2.79 2.88 -14.22
N GLU A 188 -1.57 2.76 -13.72
CA GLU A 188 -0.64 1.70 -14.13
C GLU A 188 -1.14 0.30 -13.77
N PHE A 189 -1.89 0.16 -12.68
CA PHE A 189 -2.47 -1.12 -12.27
C PHE A 189 -3.61 -1.54 -13.20
N TYR A 190 -4.55 -0.64 -13.52
CA TYR A 190 -5.59 -0.95 -14.51
C TYR A 190 -5.01 -1.29 -15.87
N GLU A 191 -4.05 -0.50 -16.36
CA GLU A 191 -3.38 -0.78 -17.63
C GLU A 191 -2.59 -2.09 -17.60
N PHE A 192 -1.99 -2.45 -16.46
CA PHE A 192 -1.33 -3.74 -16.29
C PHE A 192 -2.33 -4.90 -16.43
N ILE A 193 -3.53 -4.76 -15.89
CA ILE A 193 -4.59 -5.77 -16.03
C ILE A 193 -5.08 -5.85 -17.48
N GLU A 194 -5.42 -4.71 -18.09
CA GLU A 194 -5.89 -4.63 -19.48
C GLU A 194 -4.88 -5.20 -20.48
N ASN A 195 -3.58 -4.92 -20.31
CA ASN A 195 -2.55 -5.41 -21.22
C ASN A 195 -2.34 -6.93 -21.16
N ASN A 196 -2.55 -7.55 -19.99
CA ASN A 196 -2.40 -9.00 -19.84
C ASN A 196 -3.71 -9.75 -20.17
N PHE A 197 -4.85 -9.06 -20.08
CA PHE A 197 -6.19 -9.64 -20.25
C PHE A 197 -7.15 -8.69 -20.99
N PRO A 198 -6.85 -8.33 -22.24
CA PRO A 198 -7.61 -7.32 -22.98
C PRO A 198 -9.06 -7.73 -23.24
N ASP A 199 -9.30 -9.04 -23.40
CA ASP A 199 -10.61 -9.61 -23.72
C ASP A 199 -11.34 -10.18 -22.49
N PHE A 200 -10.75 -10.06 -21.29
CA PHE A 200 -11.37 -10.61 -20.08
C PHE A 200 -12.26 -9.55 -19.43
N PRO A 201 -13.57 -9.82 -19.23
CA PRO A 201 -14.53 -8.77 -18.89
C PRO A 201 -14.33 -8.17 -17.50
N LEU A 202 -13.78 -8.95 -16.56
CA LEU A 202 -13.50 -8.48 -15.20
C LEU A 202 -12.48 -9.37 -14.52
N ILE A 203 -11.33 -8.81 -14.14
CA ILE A 203 -10.43 -9.43 -13.17
C ILE A 203 -10.68 -8.78 -11.81
N PRO A 204 -11.06 -9.55 -10.78
CA PRO A 204 -11.13 -9.07 -9.40
C PRO A 204 -9.79 -8.49 -8.96
N LEU A 205 -9.83 -7.31 -8.34
CA LEU A 205 -8.63 -6.54 -7.97
C LEU A 205 -8.55 -6.32 -6.48
N LEU A 206 -7.32 -6.40 -5.96
CA LEU A 206 -6.93 -5.95 -4.64
C LEU A 206 -5.88 -4.84 -4.76
N LEU A 207 -6.14 -3.72 -4.11
CA LEU A 207 -5.21 -2.60 -3.98
C LEU A 207 -4.90 -2.44 -2.49
N ILE A 208 -3.68 -2.79 -2.10
CA ILE A 208 -3.29 -3.08 -0.72
C ILE A 208 -2.04 -2.28 -0.36
N GLY A 209 -1.95 -1.85 0.89
CA GLY A 209 -0.68 -1.49 1.50
C GLY A 209 -0.74 -0.25 2.37
N ASP A 210 0.41 0.41 2.51
CA ASP A 210 0.58 1.61 3.32
C ASP A 210 0.44 2.85 2.42
N PHE A 211 -0.69 3.54 2.55
CA PHE A 211 -1.01 4.73 1.77
C PHE A 211 -0.50 6.00 2.43
N ASN A 212 0.03 5.93 3.66
CA ASN A 212 0.47 7.07 4.44
C ASN A 212 -0.57 8.21 4.47
N SER A 213 -1.86 7.88 4.40
CA SER A 213 -2.95 8.84 4.29
C SER A 213 -4.15 8.35 5.10
N THR A 214 -4.65 9.19 6.00
CA THR A 214 -5.87 8.94 6.76
C THR A 214 -7.11 9.04 5.89
N PRO A 215 -8.25 8.44 6.27
CA PRO A 215 -9.46 8.51 5.45
C PRO A 215 -10.02 9.94 5.35
N PHE A 216 -9.67 10.80 6.31
CA PHE A 216 -10.18 12.18 6.41
C PHE A 216 -9.04 13.20 6.57
N LEU A 217 -9.30 14.46 6.19
CA LEU A 217 -8.34 15.57 6.29
C LEU A 217 -7.98 15.93 7.73
N GLN A 218 -8.96 15.88 8.63
CA GLN A 218 -8.79 16.17 10.04
C GLN A 218 -8.97 14.87 10.83
N SER A 219 -7.91 14.42 11.47
CA SER A 219 -7.94 13.37 12.49
C SER A 219 -8.37 13.97 13.84
N ASP A 220 -9.44 14.76 13.85
CA ASP A 220 -9.87 15.39 15.09
C ASP A 220 -10.54 14.33 15.96
N LYS A 221 -9.87 13.95 17.07
CA LYS A 221 -10.33 12.91 18.00
C LYS A 221 -11.69 13.22 18.64
N ASN A 222 -12.20 14.45 18.45
CA ASN A 222 -13.44 14.96 19.02
C ASN A 222 -14.56 15.20 17.99
N LEU A 223 -14.31 15.04 16.69
CA LEU A 223 -15.36 15.16 15.67
C LEU A 223 -16.00 13.80 15.46
N LYS A 224 -17.30 13.70 15.77
CA LYS A 224 -18.13 12.50 15.56
C LYS A 224 -18.31 12.15 14.07
N ASP A 225 -17.88 13.02 13.17
CA ASP A 225 -17.88 12.78 11.73
C ASP A 225 -16.97 13.81 11.04
N PRO A 226 -15.73 13.48 10.64
CA PRO A 226 -14.96 14.36 9.80
C PRO A 226 -15.61 14.45 8.41
N SER A 227 -16.27 15.58 8.12
CA SER A 227 -17.11 15.75 6.93
C SER A 227 -16.37 15.72 5.59
N THR A 228 -15.03 15.72 5.60
CA THR A 228 -14.22 15.85 4.37
C THR A 228 -13.17 14.75 4.30
N LEU A 229 -13.29 13.93 3.25
CA LEU A 229 -12.35 12.84 2.94
C LEU A 229 -10.96 13.40 2.61
N SER A 230 -9.92 12.62 2.88
CA SER A 230 -8.59 12.96 2.39
C SER A 230 -8.51 12.69 0.89
N GLY A 231 -7.69 13.46 0.18
CA GLY A 231 -7.63 13.33 -1.28
C GLY A 231 -7.26 11.93 -1.79
N VAL A 232 -6.35 11.22 -1.12
CA VAL A 232 -5.98 9.84 -1.50
C VAL A 232 -7.19 8.91 -1.33
N TYR A 233 -7.86 8.99 -0.18
CA TYR A 233 -9.00 8.12 0.13
C TYR A 233 -10.23 8.45 -0.75
N GLU A 234 -10.53 9.73 -0.97
CA GLU A 234 -11.60 10.19 -1.87
C GLU A 234 -11.36 9.70 -3.29
N LEU A 235 -10.16 9.87 -3.83
CA LEU A 235 -9.83 9.41 -5.19
C LEU A 235 -10.04 7.90 -5.33
N ILE A 236 -9.57 7.10 -4.38
CA ILE A 236 -9.69 5.63 -4.43
C ILE A 236 -11.16 5.21 -4.33
N THR A 237 -11.91 5.77 -3.38
CA THR A 237 -13.25 5.28 -3.03
C THR A 237 -14.37 5.82 -3.91
N THR A 238 -14.20 7.02 -4.44
CA THR A 238 -15.20 7.67 -5.33
C THR A 238 -14.80 7.61 -6.79
N GLY A 239 -13.52 7.36 -7.09
CA GLY A 239 -12.98 7.34 -8.45
C GLY A 239 -12.74 8.74 -9.02
N LYS A 240 -12.97 9.79 -8.25
CA LYS A 240 -12.84 11.17 -8.72
C LYS A 240 -12.26 12.07 -7.64
N LEU A 241 -11.36 12.97 -8.03
CA LEU A 241 -10.93 14.08 -7.19
C LEU A 241 -10.88 15.37 -8.01
N LEU A 242 -11.65 16.35 -7.56
CA LEU A 242 -11.77 17.64 -8.23
C LEU A 242 -10.55 18.53 -7.96
N THR A 243 -10.21 19.37 -8.93
CA THR A 243 -9.19 20.42 -8.82
C THR A 243 -9.42 21.41 -7.68
N SER A 244 -10.66 21.51 -7.18
CA SER A 244 -11.06 22.32 -6.03
C SER A 244 -10.81 21.67 -4.67
N HIS A 245 -10.39 20.41 -4.62
CA HIS A 245 -10.12 19.69 -3.38
C HIS A 245 -8.86 20.23 -2.68
N GLU A 246 -8.85 20.27 -1.35
CA GLU A 246 -7.76 20.88 -0.55
C GLU A 246 -6.38 20.24 -0.79
N HIS A 247 -6.34 18.92 -0.96
CA HIS A 247 -5.12 18.18 -1.30
C HIS A 247 -4.70 18.29 -2.78
N HIS A 248 -5.49 18.92 -3.66
CA HIS A 248 -5.07 19.12 -5.05
C HIS A 248 -4.01 20.25 -5.11
N PRO A 249 -2.92 20.13 -5.90
CA PRO A 249 -1.83 21.11 -5.93
C PRO A 249 -2.30 22.53 -6.29
N ALA A 250 -3.37 22.66 -7.08
CA ALA A 250 -3.96 23.96 -7.43
C ALA A 250 -4.50 24.75 -6.21
N VAL A 251 -4.97 24.04 -5.18
CA VAL A 251 -5.49 24.63 -3.94
C VAL A 251 -4.41 24.65 -2.87
N LEU A 252 -3.79 23.48 -2.60
CA LEU A 252 -2.81 23.29 -1.53
C LEU A 252 -1.66 24.28 -1.60
N ARG A 253 -1.10 24.46 -2.80
CA ARG A 253 0.09 25.32 -3.02
C ARG A 253 -0.26 26.77 -3.29
N LYS A 254 -1.55 27.12 -3.34
CA LYS A 254 -2.06 28.48 -3.56
C LYS A 254 -1.46 29.15 -4.80
N ASN A 255 -1.25 28.38 -5.88
CA ASN A 255 -0.65 28.86 -7.12
C ASN A 255 -1.55 28.55 -8.32
N THR A 256 -2.05 29.60 -8.96
CA THR A 256 -2.99 29.48 -10.09
C THR A 256 -2.41 28.75 -11.30
N LYS A 257 -1.08 28.73 -11.46
CA LYS A 257 -0.42 28.01 -12.56
C LYS A 257 -0.55 26.48 -12.45
N LEU A 258 -0.88 25.96 -11.27
CA LEU A 258 -1.08 24.53 -11.02
C LEU A 258 -2.51 24.06 -11.32
N LYS A 259 -3.42 24.97 -11.72
CA LYS A 259 -4.75 24.61 -12.24
C LYS A 259 -4.70 23.87 -13.59
N ILE A 260 -3.53 23.80 -14.22
CA ILE A 260 -3.32 23.03 -15.45
C ILE A 260 -3.47 21.52 -15.21
N TYR A 261 -3.16 21.04 -14.00
CA TYR A 261 -3.38 19.64 -13.66
C TYR A 261 -4.88 19.40 -13.51
N PRO A 262 -5.43 18.38 -14.19
CA PRO A 262 -6.86 18.20 -14.30
C PRO A 262 -7.45 17.57 -13.05
N ASP A 263 -8.78 17.47 -13.02
CA ASP A 263 -9.46 16.53 -12.14
C ASP A 263 -8.88 15.13 -12.35
N LEU A 264 -8.67 14.41 -11.25
CA LEU A 264 -8.13 13.05 -11.29
C LEU A 264 -9.30 12.07 -11.34
N ILE A 265 -9.30 11.17 -12.33
CA ILE A 265 -10.39 10.21 -12.55
C ILE A 265 -9.80 8.82 -12.71
N VAL A 266 -10.29 7.89 -11.90
CA VAL A 266 -9.95 6.46 -11.94
C VAL A 266 -11.20 5.63 -11.70
N ASP A 267 -11.14 4.37 -12.07
CA ASP A 267 -12.16 3.42 -11.68
C ASP A 267 -12.08 3.15 -10.16
N PRO A 268 -13.17 3.34 -9.40
CA PRO A 268 -13.14 3.30 -7.94
C PRO A 268 -12.93 1.89 -7.38
N PHE A 269 -12.38 1.84 -6.18
CA PHE A 269 -12.33 0.67 -5.32
C PHE A 269 -13.19 0.89 -4.06
N LYS A 270 -13.52 -0.18 -3.35
CA LYS A 270 -14.13 -0.11 -2.01
C LYS A 270 -13.13 -0.55 -0.95
N SER A 271 -13.18 0.02 0.25
CA SER A 271 -12.41 -0.50 1.38
C SER A 271 -13.10 -1.72 1.96
N ILE A 272 -12.36 -2.83 2.11
CA ILE A 272 -12.90 -4.03 2.77
C ILE A 272 -13.30 -3.73 4.22
N PHE A 273 -12.49 -2.96 4.96
CA PHE A 273 -12.79 -2.67 6.37
C PHE A 273 -14.04 -1.81 6.50
N ASN A 274 -14.15 -0.74 5.71
CA ASN A 274 -15.35 0.09 5.73
C ASN A 274 -16.61 -0.68 5.30
N ASP A 275 -16.50 -1.52 4.26
CA ASP A 275 -17.65 -2.27 3.72
C ASP A 275 -18.13 -3.38 4.67
N VAL A 276 -17.20 -4.08 5.34
CA VAL A 276 -17.54 -5.18 6.27
C VAL A 276 -17.88 -4.67 7.67
N ASN A 277 -17.09 -3.74 8.21
CA ASN A 277 -17.20 -3.29 9.60
C ASN A 277 -18.00 -1.99 9.74
N GLY A 278 -18.43 -1.38 8.63
CA GLY A 278 -19.14 -0.09 8.59
C GLY A 278 -18.26 1.14 8.86
N ARG A 279 -16.95 0.94 9.06
CA ARG A 279 -15.96 2.01 9.29
C ARG A 279 -14.53 1.49 9.06
N GLU A 280 -13.62 2.42 8.81
CA GLU A 280 -12.18 2.13 8.86
C GLU A 280 -11.70 1.88 10.31
N PRO A 281 -10.58 1.15 10.50
CA PRO A 281 -9.93 1.06 11.80
C PRO A 281 -9.60 2.45 12.36
N LEU A 282 -9.58 2.60 13.70
CA LEU A 282 -9.11 3.85 14.30
C LEU A 282 -7.60 4.05 14.06
N PHE A 283 -6.84 2.96 14.18
CA PHE A 283 -5.39 2.96 14.06
C PHE A 283 -4.95 1.72 13.29
N THR A 284 -4.06 1.91 12.33
CA THR A 284 -3.29 0.82 11.71
C THR A 284 -1.80 1.03 11.94
N ASN A 285 -1.35 2.29 12.06
CA ASN A 285 -0.09 2.69 12.68
C ASN A 285 -0.35 3.31 14.05
N LYS A 286 0.46 2.95 15.06
CA LYS A 286 0.35 3.50 16.42
C LYS A 286 1.72 3.70 17.05
N THR A 287 2.28 4.90 16.95
CA THR A 287 3.52 5.31 17.62
C THR A 287 3.24 6.34 18.72
N LYS A 288 4.26 6.74 19.48
CA LYS A 288 4.16 7.83 20.47
C LYS A 288 3.83 9.20 19.85
N LEU A 289 4.20 9.42 18.59
CA LEU A 289 4.07 10.72 17.92
C LEU A 289 2.90 10.78 16.95
N PHE A 290 2.45 9.63 16.45
CA PHE A 290 1.38 9.54 15.47
C PHE A 290 0.55 8.27 15.70
N SER A 291 -0.76 8.37 15.54
CA SER A 291 -1.64 7.21 15.47
C SER A 291 -2.75 7.48 14.48
N GLY A 292 -2.98 6.57 13.55
CA GLY A 292 -4.03 6.72 12.54
C GLY A 292 -4.15 5.50 11.64
N CYS A 293 -5.27 5.39 10.93
CA CYS A 293 -5.45 4.43 9.85
C CYS A 293 -4.79 4.97 8.58
N ILE A 294 -3.73 4.30 8.14
CA ILE A 294 -2.98 4.62 6.92
C ILE A 294 -2.73 3.38 6.05
N ASP A 295 -3.09 2.20 6.54
CA ASP A 295 -2.99 0.93 5.83
C ASP A 295 -4.40 0.47 5.42
N TYR A 296 -4.53 -0.04 4.20
CA TYR A 296 -5.83 -0.42 3.65
C TYR A 296 -5.77 -1.69 2.80
N ILE A 297 -6.91 -2.37 2.73
CA ILE A 297 -7.20 -3.43 1.75
C ILE A 297 -8.40 -2.95 0.94
N PHE A 298 -8.14 -2.35 -0.21
CA PHE A 298 -9.16 -1.93 -1.17
C PHE A 298 -9.43 -3.04 -2.19
N TYR A 299 -10.66 -3.11 -2.69
CA TYR A 299 -11.09 -4.16 -3.59
C TYR A 299 -12.02 -3.69 -4.72
N LYS A 300 -12.04 -4.47 -5.80
CA LYS A 300 -13.02 -4.37 -6.90
C LYS A 300 -13.36 -5.75 -7.44
N GLY A 301 -14.64 -6.01 -7.72
CA GLY A 301 -15.07 -7.23 -8.40
C GLY A 301 -14.96 -8.53 -7.57
N LEU A 302 -14.94 -8.44 -6.24
CA LEU A 302 -14.94 -9.60 -5.32
C LEU A 302 -15.90 -9.35 -4.14
N ILE A 303 -16.10 -10.36 -3.29
CA ILE A 303 -17.01 -10.30 -2.14
C ILE A 303 -16.18 -10.38 -0.85
N PRO A 304 -16.08 -9.31 -0.03
CA PRO A 304 -15.45 -9.40 1.27
C PRO A 304 -16.35 -10.17 2.25
N LEU A 305 -15.73 -11.02 3.07
CA LEU A 305 -16.41 -11.88 4.05
C LEU A 305 -16.13 -11.46 5.49
N SER A 306 -14.91 -11.01 5.78
CA SER A 306 -14.53 -10.50 7.10
C SER A 306 -13.33 -9.56 7.01
N ALA A 307 -13.19 -8.64 7.97
CA ALA A 307 -12.05 -7.73 8.10
C ALA A 307 -11.60 -7.64 9.56
N GLN A 308 -10.33 -7.93 9.84
CA GLN A 308 -9.77 -8.03 11.19
C GLN A 308 -8.41 -7.35 11.28
N ILE A 309 -8.11 -6.78 12.45
CA ILE A 309 -6.82 -6.16 12.76
C ILE A 309 -6.15 -6.94 13.88
N VAL A 310 -4.85 -7.21 13.75
CA VAL A 310 -4.04 -7.87 14.78
C VAL A 310 -2.95 -6.90 15.24
N PRO A 311 -2.92 -6.50 16.52
CA PRO A 311 -3.78 -6.93 17.65
C PRO A 311 -5.26 -6.51 17.55
N ASN A 312 -6.15 -7.38 18.05
CA ASN A 312 -7.60 -7.07 18.13
C ASN A 312 -7.90 -5.97 19.16
N ASP A 313 -7.05 -5.81 20.18
CA ASP A 313 -7.15 -4.83 21.27
C ASP A 313 -6.22 -3.64 21.08
N ILE A 314 -5.85 -3.31 19.83
CA ILE A 314 -4.94 -2.20 19.49
C ILE A 314 -5.34 -0.86 20.12
N GLU A 315 -6.61 -0.64 20.40
CA GLU A 315 -7.12 0.55 21.08
C GLU A 315 -6.50 0.72 22.49
N ASN A 316 -6.27 -0.39 23.20
CA ASN A 316 -5.72 -0.43 24.56
C ASN A 316 -4.18 -0.38 24.60
N ILE A 317 -3.51 -0.59 23.47
CA ILE A 317 -2.04 -0.57 23.39
C ILE A 317 -1.56 0.87 23.28
N GLU A 318 -0.68 1.35 24.15
CA GLU A 318 -0.20 2.75 24.11
C GLU A 318 0.52 3.07 22.79
N SER A 319 1.48 2.24 22.42
CA SER A 319 2.22 2.34 21.16
C SER A 319 2.74 0.98 20.73
N LEU A 320 2.83 0.79 19.43
CA LEU A 320 3.54 -0.28 18.76
C LEU A 320 4.95 0.21 18.33
N PRO A 321 5.92 -0.70 18.15
CA PRO A 321 5.90 -2.12 18.46
C PRO A 321 5.87 -2.39 19.97
N THR A 322 5.54 -3.63 20.33
CA THR A 322 5.59 -4.12 21.72
C THR A 322 6.52 -5.34 21.81
N GLN A 323 6.61 -5.96 22.98
CA GLN A 323 7.32 -7.23 23.16
C GLN A 323 6.69 -8.38 22.36
N THR A 324 5.43 -8.25 21.93
CA THR A 324 4.67 -9.28 21.20
C THR A 324 4.37 -8.89 19.75
N TYR A 325 4.31 -7.60 19.45
CA TYR A 325 4.02 -7.08 18.11
C TYR A 325 5.25 -6.40 17.51
N PRO A 326 5.80 -6.90 16.38
CA PRO A 326 7.15 -6.56 15.93
C PRO A 326 7.24 -5.31 15.05
N SER A 327 6.11 -4.67 14.73
CA SER A 327 6.03 -3.47 13.89
C SER A 327 5.24 -2.38 14.62
N ASP A 328 5.44 -1.11 14.27
CA ASP A 328 4.56 0.01 14.64
C ASP A 328 3.24 0.03 13.86
N HIS A 329 3.13 -0.82 12.83
CA HIS A 329 1.88 -1.11 12.15
C HIS A 329 1.25 -2.41 12.64
N ALA A 330 -0.06 -2.48 12.53
CA ALA A 330 -0.86 -3.66 12.82
C ALA A 330 -1.09 -4.47 11.55
N LEU A 331 -1.18 -5.79 11.71
CA LEU A 331 -1.48 -6.70 10.61
C LEU A 331 -2.98 -6.60 10.30
N LEU A 332 -3.31 -6.17 9.08
CA LEU A 332 -4.69 -6.20 8.58
C LEU A 332 -4.94 -7.52 7.88
N ILE A 333 -6.10 -8.12 8.11
CA ILE A 333 -6.50 -9.43 7.56
C ILE A 333 -7.90 -9.31 6.99
N ALA A 334 -8.11 -9.85 5.80
CA ALA A 334 -9.42 -9.97 5.17
C ALA A 334 -9.66 -11.39 4.66
N ASP A 335 -10.86 -11.92 4.92
CA ASP A 335 -11.36 -13.07 4.16
C ASP A 335 -12.18 -12.54 2.98
N ILE A 336 -11.92 -13.05 1.79
CA ILE A 336 -12.61 -12.67 0.56
C ILE A 336 -13.09 -13.91 -0.18
N PHE A 337 -14.13 -13.75 -0.99
CA PHE A 337 -14.62 -14.73 -1.93
C PHE A 337 -14.48 -14.18 -3.36
N VAL A 338 -13.77 -14.94 -4.19
CA VAL A 338 -13.54 -14.61 -5.60
C VAL A 338 -14.40 -15.56 -6.44
N VAL A 339 -15.34 -14.97 -7.20
CA VAL A 339 -16.33 -15.68 -8.02
C VAL A 339 -15.73 -16.17 -9.32
#